data_AF-A0A6L9K674-F1
#
_entry.id   AF-A0A6L9K674-F1
#
_cell.length_a   1.000
_cell.length_b   1.000
_cell.length_c   1.000
_cell.angle_alpha   90.00
_cell.angle_beta   90.00
_cell.angle_gamma   90.00
#
_symmetry.space_group_name_H-M   'P 1'
#
loop_
_entity.id
_entity.type
_entity.pdbx_description
1 polymer ?
#
loop_
_entity_poly.entity_id
_entity_poly.type
_entity_poly.pdbx_seq_one_letter_code
_entity_poly.pdbx_strand_id
1 'polypeptide(L)' 'MAHISGITITKNTRGNDFDLIINYKKNPELVTSILDNNNMKNPISPYDPKFVAKIKKSEKQIAEGKVHKLDMNDIWK' A
#
# COMPACT_ATOMS: atom_id res chain seq x y z
N MET A 1 26.99 -10.13 -10.90
CA MET A 1 25.87 -9.77 -10.01
C MET A 1 26.48 -9.20 -8.74
N ALA A 2 26.15 -7.97 -8.38
CA ALA A 2 26.60 -7.36 -7.13
C ALA A 2 25.40 -7.27 -6.18
N HIS A 3 25.59 -7.69 -4.94
CA HIS A 3 24.56 -7.63 -3.89
C HIS A 3 25.09 -6.85 -2.70
N ILE A 4 24.41 -5.78 -2.34
CA ILE A 4 24.60 -5.00 -1.11
C ILE A 4 23.27 -5.11 -0.36
N SER A 5 23.26 -5.11 0.98
CA SER A 5 22.08 -5.44 1.79
C SER A 5 20.73 -4.90 1.26
N GLY A 6 19.98 -5.74 0.55
CA GLY A 6 18.67 -5.39 -0.01
C GLY A 6 18.66 -4.64 -1.35
N ILE A 7 19.81 -4.50 -2.03
CA ILE A 7 19.94 -3.94 -3.38
C ILE A 7 20.70 -4.94 -4.25
N THR A 8 20.11 -5.31 -5.38
CA THR A 8 20.73 -6.21 -6.36
C THR A 8 20.84 -5.51 -7.70
N ILE A 9 22.05 -5.55 -8.29
CA ILE A 9 22.30 -5.08 -9.65
C ILE A 9 22.69 -6.28 -10.51
N THR A 10 21.91 -6.49 -11.57
CA THR A 10 22.11 -7.59 -12.52
C THR A 10 22.34 -7.01 -13.91
N LYS A 11 23.41 -7.43 -14.59
CA LYS A 11 23.62 -7.10 -16.00
C LYS A 11 22.65 -7.93 -16.84
N ASN A 12 21.85 -7.28 -17.67
CA ASN A 12 20.93 -7.98 -18.55
C ASN A 12 21.73 -8.75 -19.62
N THR A 13 21.43 -10.03 -19.83
CA THR A 13 22.16 -10.89 -20.77
C THR A 13 21.79 -10.64 -22.23
N ARG A 14 20.77 -9.80 -22.50
CA ARG A 14 20.29 -9.47 -23.85
C ARG A 14 20.67 -8.07 -24.36
N GLY A 15 21.33 -7.23 -23.55
CA GLY A 15 21.68 -5.85 -23.91
C GLY A 15 22.78 -5.25 -23.01
N ASN A 16 23.04 -3.95 -23.18
CA ASN A 16 23.96 -3.18 -22.32
C ASN A 16 23.28 -2.61 -21.06
N ASP A 17 22.08 -3.09 -20.76
CA ASP A 17 21.24 -2.58 -19.67
C ASP A 17 21.51 -3.30 -18.35
N PHE A 18 21.12 -2.64 -17.25
CA PHE A 18 21.23 -3.17 -15.90
C PHE A 18 19.86 -3.15 -15.23
N ASP A 19 19.50 -4.27 -14.61
CA ASP A 19 18.32 -4.38 -13.75
C ASP A 19 18.72 -4.01 -12.32
N LEU A 20 17.97 -3.08 -11.71
CA LEU A 20 18.11 -2.68 -10.32
C LEU A 20 16.90 -3.17 -9.52
N ILE A 21 17.14 -4.01 -8.52
CA ILE A 21 16.11 -4.51 -7.61
C ILE A 21 16.39 -3.98 -6.21
N ILE A 22 15.45 -3.24 -5.64
CA ILE A 22 15.55 -2.65 -4.30
C ILE A 22 14.47 -3.27 -3.41
N ASN A 23 14.87 -3.78 -2.25
CA ASN A 23 13.96 -4.28 -1.24
C ASN A 23 13.39 -3.13 -0.42
N TYR A 24 12.08 -2.88 -0.55
CA TYR A 24 11.37 -1.82 0.17
C TYR A 24 11.53 -1.90 1.69
N LYS A 25 11.39 -3.10 2.29
CA LYS A 25 11.46 -3.27 3.75
C LYS A 25 12.84 -2.95 4.32
N LYS A 26 13.90 -3.19 3.53
CA LYS A 26 15.28 -2.89 3.93
C LYS A 26 15.67 -1.43 3.66
N ASN A 27 15.05 -0.79 2.67
CA ASN A 27 15.39 0.57 2.22
C ASN A 27 14.13 1.42 1.96
N PRO A 28 13.27 1.68 2.97
CA PRO A 28 11.95 2.29 2.75
C PRO A 28 12.02 3.76 2.27
N GLU A 29 12.95 4.54 2.81
CA GLU A 29 13.12 5.97 2.46
C GLU A 29 13.61 6.13 1.02
N LEU A 30 14.59 5.32 0.62
CA LEU A 30 15.13 5.31 -0.74
C LEU A 30 14.04 4.98 -1.77
N VAL A 31 13.25 3.94 -1.52
CA VAL A 31 12.18 3.55 -2.45
C VAL A 31 11.07 4.60 -2.48
N THR A 32 10.68 5.16 -1.33
CA THR A 32 9.66 6.21 -1.29
C THR A 32 10.10 7.44 -2.09
N SER A 33 11.34 7.88 -1.90
CA SER A 33 11.90 9.03 -2.63
C SER A 33 11.94 8.80 -4.14
N ILE A 34 12.31 7.59 -4.59
CA ILE A 34 12.30 7.23 -6.01
C ILE A 34 10.87 7.30 -6.56
N LEU A 35 9.88 6.77 -5.84
CA LEU A 35 8.50 6.76 -6.30
C LEU A 35 7.92 8.17 -6.40
N ASP A 36 8.11 9.00 -5.38
CA ASP A 36 7.60 10.38 -5.33
C ASP A 36 8.23 11.25 -6.44
N ASN A 37 9.55 11.16 -6.63
CA ASN A 37 10.26 11.91 -7.67
C ASN A 37 9.84 11.55 -9.09
N ASN A 38 9.28 10.35 -9.28
CA ASN A 38 8.82 9.86 -10.58
C ASN A 38 7.29 9.88 -10.72
N ASN A 39 6.56 10.55 -9.82
CA ASN A 39 5.09 10.57 -9.77
C ASN A 39 4.47 9.15 -9.77
N MET A 40 5.18 8.17 -9.20
CA MET A 40 4.71 6.81 -9.09
C MET A 40 3.95 6.66 -7.76
N LYS A 41 2.77 6.02 -7.80
CA LYS A 41 2.01 5.76 -6.58
C LYS A 41 2.80 4.80 -5.69
N ASN A 42 3.00 5.17 -4.42
CA ASN A 42 3.51 4.24 -3.42
C ASN A 42 2.56 3.04 -3.30
N PRO A 43 2.97 1.82 -3.69
CA PRO A 43 2.11 0.64 -3.68
C PRO A 43 1.70 0.23 -2.25
N ILE A 44 2.31 0.82 -1.23
CA ILE A 44 2.08 0.53 0.20
C ILE A 44 1.51 1.76 0.92
N SER A 45 0.95 2.75 0.21
CA SER A 45 0.19 3.77 0.92
C SER A 45 -0.97 3.08 1.66
N PRO A 46 -1.05 3.15 2.99
CA PRO A 46 -2.17 2.57 3.74
C PRO A 46 -3.48 3.33 3.44
N TYR A 47 -3.38 4.45 2.72
CA TYR A 47 -4.51 5.24 2.29
C TYR A 47 -5.19 4.61 1.07
N ASP A 48 -6.30 3.91 1.31
CA ASP A 48 -7.24 3.49 0.28
C ASP A 48 -8.43 4.48 0.19
N PRO A 49 -8.53 5.30 -0.86
CA PRO A 49 -9.63 6.25 -1.04
C PRO A 49 -11.01 5.59 -1.03
N LYS A 50 -11.12 4.33 -1.53
CA LYS A 50 -12.38 3.58 -1.53
C LYS A 50 -12.78 3.17 -0.12
N PHE A 51 -11.79 2.78 0.69
CA PHE A 51 -12.01 2.47 2.11
C PHE A 51 -12.46 3.70 2.89
N VAL A 52 -11.81 4.85 2.69
CA VAL A 52 -12.21 6.13 3.31
C VAL A 52 -13.62 6.54 2.88
N ALA A 53 -13.95 6.39 1.59
CA ALA A 53 -15.31 6.66 1.10
C ALA A 53 -16.36 5.75 1.76
N LYS A 54 -16.02 4.48 2.01
CA LYS A 54 -16.89 3.53 2.73
C LYS A 54 -17.13 3.97 4.18
N ILE A 55 -16.08 4.38 4.90
CA ILE A 55 -16.20 4.89 6.28
C ILE A 55 -17.14 6.10 6.30
N LYS A 56 -16.90 7.10 5.46
CA LYS A 56 -17.75 8.32 5.39
C LYS A 56 -19.21 7.99 5.08
N LYS A 57 -19.46 7.02 4.20
CA LYS A 57 -20.81 6.55 3.89
C LYS A 57 -21.46 5.91 5.12
N SER A 58 -20.73 5.07 5.85
CA SER A 58 -21.21 4.42 7.07
C SER A 58 -21.50 5.44 8.18
N GLU A 59 -20.62 6.41 8.40
CA GLU A 59 -20.85 7.51 9.37
C GLU A 59 -22.13 8.28 9.05
N LYS A 60 -22.35 8.60 7.77
CA LYS A 60 -23.59 9.25 7.32
C LYS A 60 -24.83 8.40 7.59
N GLN A 61 -24.77 7.09 7.35
CA GLN A 61 -25.88 6.17 7.64
C GLN A 61 -26.17 6.07 9.14
N ILE A 62 -25.14 6.13 10.00
CA ILE A 62 -25.30 6.19 11.46
C ILE A 62 -26.03 7.47 11.86
N ALA A 63 -25.57 8.63 11.36
CA ALA A 63 -26.17 9.93 11.66
C ALA A 63 -27.64 10.02 11.18
N GLU A 64 -27.96 9.38 10.06
CA GLU A 64 -29.33 9.31 9.51
C GLU A 64 -30.20 8.23 10.19
N GLY A 65 -29.69 7.48 11.17
CA GLY A 65 -30.42 6.41 11.85
C GLY A 65 -30.76 5.21 10.96
N LYS A 66 -30.08 5.06 9.82
CA LYS A 66 -30.30 3.98 8.82
C LYS A 66 -29.53 2.70 9.11
N VAL A 67 -28.94 2.59 10.29
CA VAL A 67 -28.14 1.45 10.71
C VAL A 67 -28.93 0.53 11.63
N HIS A 68 -28.74 -0.77 11.45
CA HIS A 68 -29.32 -1.76 12.35
C HIS A 68 -28.36 -2.00 13.51
N LYS A 69 -28.83 -1.77 14.74
CA LYS A 69 -28.07 -2.10 15.94
C LYS A 69 -28.25 -3.59 16.22
N LEU A 70 -27.16 -4.34 16.15
CA LEU A 70 -27.14 -5.72 16.62
C LEU A 70 -26.76 -5.74 18.10
N ASP A 71 -27.60 -6.36 18.93
CA ASP A 71 -27.23 -6.67 20.30
C ASP A 71 -26.31 -7.90 20.31
N MET A 72 -25.34 -7.94 21.23
CA MET A 72 -24.43 -9.08 21.35
C MET A 72 -25.20 -10.37 21.67
N ASN A 73 -26.32 -10.26 22.38
CA ASN A 73 -27.17 -11.40 22.72
C ASN A 73 -27.93 -11.96 21.50
N ASP A 74 -28.10 -11.18 20.43
CA ASP A 74 -28.74 -11.64 19.18
C ASP A 74 -27.79 -12.44 18.28
N ILE A 75 -26.48 -12.33 18.51
CA ILE A 75 -25.44 -12.98 17.70
C ILE A 75 -25.18 -14.43 18.16
N TRP A 76 -25.42 -14.74 19.43
CA TRP A 76 -25.12 -16.04 20.04
C TRP A 76 -26.37 -16.87 20.36
N LYS A 77 -27.14 -17.23 19.34
CA LYS A 77 -28.29 -18.17 19.46
C LYS A 77 -27.91 -19.59 19.08
#